data_AF-A0AAN9DD60-F1
#
_entry.id   AF-A0AAN9DD60-F1
#
_cell.length_a   1.000
_cell.length_b   1.000
_cell.length_c   1.000
_cell.angle_alpha   90.00
_cell.angle_beta   90.00
_cell.angle_gamma   90.00
#
_symmetry.space_group_name_H-M   'P 1'
#
loop_
_entity.id
_entity.type
_entity.pdbx_description
1 polymer ?
#
loop_
_entity_poly.entity_id
_entity_poly.type
_entity_poly.pdbx_seq_one_letter_code
_entity_poly.pdbx_strand_id
1 'polypeptide(L)'
;MRGQVVSTLVLMLLWCCGSAPGERGQKVSRRTPRTRSCLDLPEEILEQMFGRLSVGVLSAFHHTLQLAPPERQNLSCQSASRVARDRPRTPVNFLSLSPWAYRISHEPARYPRYLPEAYCLCKGCLTGPNGEESDRFRSTPVYMPTVILRRTGTCVGGRHSYTESYVSIAVGCTCVPLLERDRKTPKSNPSGKRVTSKNAVSSTFRKNQMN
;
A
#
# COMPACT_ATOMS: atom_id res chain seq x y z
N MET A 1 -85.46 19.83 46.64
CA MET A 1 -84.66 19.06 47.63
C MET A 1 -84.47 17.65 47.10
N ARG A 2 -83.29 17.03 47.34
CA ARG A 2 -82.82 15.70 46.88
C ARG A 2 -82.15 15.64 45.51
N GLY A 3 -81.02 16.33 45.41
CA GLY A 3 -79.86 15.74 44.76
C GLY A 3 -79.12 14.77 45.70
N GLN A 4 -78.07 14.16 45.17
CA GLN A 4 -76.87 13.67 45.87
C GLN A 4 -76.68 12.19 46.24
N VAL A 5 -77.59 11.24 46.00
CA VAL A 5 -77.36 9.85 46.48
C VAL A 5 -76.83 8.86 45.42
N VAL A 6 -76.96 9.14 44.12
CA VAL A 6 -76.61 8.13 43.08
C VAL A 6 -75.20 8.32 42.51
N SER A 7 -74.58 9.50 42.66
CA SER A 7 -73.28 9.80 42.04
C SER A 7 -72.06 9.31 42.82
N THR A 8 -72.23 8.84 44.07
CA THR A 8 -71.11 8.45 44.94
C THR A 8 -70.74 6.97 44.84
N LEU A 9 -71.60 6.11 44.29
CA LEU A 9 -71.32 4.68 44.14
C LEU A 9 -70.50 4.35 42.88
N VAL A 10 -70.47 5.23 41.88
CA VAL A 10 -69.67 5.02 40.65
C VAL A 10 -68.22 5.47 40.85
N LEU A 11 -67.95 6.45 41.71
CA LEU A 11 -66.58 6.93 41.95
C LEU A 11 -65.73 5.99 42.84
N MET A 12 -66.35 5.10 43.61
CA MET A 12 -65.62 4.17 44.51
C MET A 12 -65.17 2.86 43.83
N LEU A 13 -65.67 2.53 42.63
CA LEU A 13 -65.23 1.36 41.87
C LEU A 13 -64.00 1.63 40.98
N LEU A 14 -63.60 2.90 40.81
CA LEU A 14 -62.40 3.29 40.08
C LEU A 14 -61.15 3.38 40.97
N TRP A 15 -61.28 3.13 42.28
CA TRP A 15 -60.19 3.28 43.25
C TRP A 15 -59.46 1.97 43.63
N CYS A 16 -59.79 0.83 43.00
CA CYS A 16 -59.26 -0.49 43.40
C CYS A 16 -58.53 -1.31 42.32
N CYS A 17 -58.05 -0.68 41.24
CA CYS A 17 -57.00 -1.29 40.40
C CYS A 17 -55.81 -0.32 40.45
N GLY A 18 -54.86 -0.50 41.37
CA GLY A 18 -54.00 -1.66 41.36
C GLY A 18 -52.67 -1.21 40.77
N SER A 19 -51.74 -0.88 41.67
CA SER A 19 -50.40 -0.42 41.36
C SER A 19 -49.61 -1.48 40.58
N ALA A 20 -49.07 -1.09 39.44
CA ALA A 20 -47.85 -1.71 38.91
C ALA A 20 -46.86 -0.56 38.62
N PRO A 21 -45.78 -0.42 39.39
CA PRO A 21 -44.69 0.47 39.00
C PRO A 21 -44.00 -0.20 37.82
N GLY A 22 -44.42 0.14 36.61
CA GLY A 22 -43.63 -0.08 35.43
C GLY A 22 -42.37 0.76 35.59
N GLU A 23 -41.26 0.14 35.98
CA GLU A 23 -39.95 0.71 35.77
C GLU A 23 -39.88 1.11 34.30
N ARG A 24 -40.00 2.41 34.03
CA ARG A 24 -39.37 2.99 32.86
C ARG A 24 -37.88 2.83 33.15
N GLY A 25 -37.37 1.64 32.86
CA GLY A 25 -35.97 1.44 32.54
C GLY A 25 -35.69 2.49 31.48
N GLN A 26 -35.05 3.56 31.91
CA GLN A 26 -34.50 4.56 31.02
C GLN A 26 -33.60 3.73 30.14
N LYS A 27 -34.06 3.44 28.92
CA LYS A 27 -33.22 2.86 27.88
C LYS A 27 -32.18 3.93 27.62
N VAL A 28 -31.14 3.96 28.46
CA VAL A 28 -29.86 4.54 28.15
C VAL A 28 -29.45 3.72 26.94
N SER A 29 -29.81 4.24 25.77
CA SER A 29 -29.22 3.84 24.53
C SER A 29 -27.75 4.07 24.76
N ARG A 30 -27.04 3.00 25.13
CA ARG A 30 -25.59 2.93 25.06
C ARG A 30 -25.31 3.08 23.57
N ARG A 31 -25.29 4.33 23.09
CA ARG A 31 -24.61 4.67 21.85
C ARG A 31 -23.20 4.19 22.09
N THR A 32 -22.87 3.05 21.50
CA THR A 32 -21.49 2.60 21.37
C THR A 32 -20.67 3.82 20.99
N PRO A 33 -19.62 4.17 21.76
CA PRO A 33 -18.80 5.32 21.42
C PRO A 33 -18.29 5.05 20.01
N ARG A 34 -18.82 5.80 19.03
CA ARG A 34 -18.30 5.79 17.67
C ARG A 34 -16.89 6.32 17.84
N THR A 35 -15.91 5.43 17.90
CA THR A 35 -14.50 5.78 17.78
C THR A 35 -14.38 6.44 16.42
N ARG A 36 -14.43 7.77 16.41
CA ARG A 36 -14.38 8.55 15.18
C ARG A 36 -13.00 8.29 14.60
N SER A 37 -12.95 7.62 13.45
CA SER A 37 -11.69 7.37 12.78
C SER A 37 -11.05 8.71 12.47
N CYS A 38 -9.74 8.80 12.66
CA CYS A 38 -9.03 10.03 12.42
C CYS A 38 -9.07 10.36 10.92
N LEU A 39 -9.19 11.64 10.63
CA LEU A 39 -9.18 12.12 9.25
C LEU A 39 -7.74 12.38 8.81
N ASP A 40 -7.52 12.41 7.51
CA ASP A 40 -6.23 12.86 6.98
C ASP A 40 -6.04 14.37 7.19
N LEU A 41 -4.79 14.81 7.13
CA LEU A 41 -4.50 16.24 6.94
C LEU A 41 -5.07 16.68 5.59
N PRO A 42 -5.46 17.97 5.46
CA PRO A 42 -5.74 18.57 4.16
C PRO A 42 -4.58 18.32 3.18
N GLU A 43 -4.91 18.03 1.92
CA GLU A 43 -3.93 17.64 0.89
C GLU A 43 -2.89 18.75 0.69
N GLU A 44 -3.29 20.02 0.78
CA GLU A 44 -2.44 21.19 0.60
C GLU A 44 -1.33 21.25 1.67
N ILE A 45 -1.63 20.81 2.90
CA ILE A 45 -0.65 20.77 3.98
C ILE A 45 0.33 19.62 3.76
N LEU A 46 -0.15 18.46 3.30
CA LEU A 46 0.70 17.32 2.97
C LEU A 46 1.62 17.64 1.78
N GLU A 47 1.10 18.32 0.76
CA GLU A 47 1.85 18.86 -0.38
C GLU A 47 2.96 19.80 0.09
N GLN A 48 2.64 20.73 0.99
CA GLN A 48 3.62 21.68 1.51
C GLN A 48 4.70 20.98 2.34
N MET A 49 4.34 20.03 3.20
CA MET A 49 5.28 19.25 4.00
C MET A 49 6.20 18.41 3.10
N PHE A 50 5.62 17.69 2.15
CA PHE A 50 6.36 16.88 1.18
C PHE A 50 7.24 17.74 0.29
N GLY A 51 6.74 18.88 -0.18
CA GLY A 51 7.47 19.86 -0.97
C GLY A 51 8.76 20.27 -0.27
N ARG A 52 8.68 20.62 1.02
CA ARG A 52 9.86 21.00 1.84
C ARG A 52 10.90 19.89 1.95
N LEU A 53 10.46 18.63 2.08
CA LEU A 53 11.36 17.47 2.18
C LEU A 53 11.95 17.04 0.83
N SER A 54 11.24 17.32 -0.27
CA SER A 54 11.63 16.91 -1.62
C SER A 54 12.44 17.97 -2.38
N VAL A 55 12.57 19.19 -1.83
CA VAL A 55 13.46 20.24 -2.35
C VAL A 55 14.90 19.72 -2.38
N GLY A 56 15.48 19.64 -3.58
CA GLY A 56 16.85 19.17 -3.81
C GLY A 56 16.97 17.76 -4.38
N VAL A 57 15.93 16.92 -4.25
CA VAL A 57 15.98 15.50 -4.72
C VAL A 57 14.99 15.23 -5.87
N LEU A 58 13.87 15.97 -5.96
CA LEU A 58 12.77 15.63 -6.89
C LEU A 58 12.22 16.77 -7.74
N SER A 59 12.83 17.97 -7.73
CA SER A 59 12.42 19.06 -8.63
C SER A 59 12.51 18.66 -10.11
N ALA A 60 13.42 17.75 -10.47
CA ALA A 60 13.54 17.19 -11.82
C ALA A 60 12.47 16.14 -12.19
N PHE A 61 11.76 15.58 -11.21
CA PHE A 61 10.82 14.47 -11.42
C PHE A 61 9.34 14.88 -11.31
N HIS A 62 9.01 16.12 -10.96
CA HIS A 62 7.61 16.57 -10.91
C HIS A 62 6.90 16.46 -12.26
N HIS A 63 7.60 16.65 -13.38
CA HIS A 63 7.04 16.43 -14.72
C HIS A 63 6.86 14.94 -15.08
N THR A 64 7.53 14.02 -14.37
CA THR A 64 7.30 12.57 -14.53
C THR A 64 6.11 12.06 -13.72
N LEU A 65 5.55 12.86 -12.80
CA LEU A 65 4.31 12.53 -12.10
C LEU A 65 3.06 12.82 -12.95
N GLN A 66 3.20 13.56 -14.06
CA GLN A 66 2.21 13.56 -15.15
C GLN A 66 2.37 12.32 -16.02
N LEU A 67 2.40 11.14 -15.39
CA LEU A 67 2.11 9.93 -16.14
C LEU A 67 0.66 10.08 -16.60
N ALA A 68 0.47 10.31 -17.91
CA ALA A 68 -0.78 9.93 -18.54
C ALA A 68 -1.17 8.55 -17.99
N PRO A 69 -2.45 8.32 -17.62
CA PRO A 69 -2.85 7.05 -17.04
C PRO A 69 -2.23 5.95 -17.88
N PRO A 70 -1.46 5.00 -17.29
CA PRO A 70 -0.97 3.89 -18.06
C PRO A 70 -2.23 3.19 -18.57
N GLU A 71 -2.57 3.46 -19.83
CA GLU A 71 -3.43 2.59 -20.58
C GLU A 71 -2.84 1.21 -20.32
N ARG A 72 -3.63 0.31 -19.75
CA ARG A 72 -3.21 -1.07 -19.44
C ARG A 72 -2.92 -1.76 -20.77
N GLN A 73 -1.84 -1.38 -21.41
CA GLN A 73 -1.28 -2.02 -22.56
C GLN A 73 -0.47 -3.17 -22.00
N ASN A 74 -0.64 -4.35 -22.59
CA ASN A 74 0.19 -5.51 -22.30
C ASN A 74 1.58 -5.26 -22.88
N LEU A 75 2.34 -4.39 -22.22
CA LEU A 75 3.68 -4.01 -22.62
C LEU A 75 4.60 -5.21 -22.41
N SER A 76 5.15 -5.67 -23.51
CA SER A 76 6.16 -6.72 -23.57
C SER A 76 7.48 -6.14 -24.06
N CYS A 77 8.57 -6.88 -23.86
CA CYS A 77 9.88 -6.54 -24.40
C CYS A 77 9.86 -6.26 -25.92
N GLN A 78 9.14 -7.09 -26.68
CA GLN A 78 9.04 -6.94 -28.13
C GLN A 78 8.20 -5.73 -28.55
N SER A 79 7.11 -5.44 -27.83
CA SER A 79 6.30 -4.26 -28.14
C SER A 79 7.06 -2.97 -27.87
N ALA A 80 7.89 -2.91 -26.82
CA ALA A 80 8.73 -1.75 -26.55
C ALA A 80 9.69 -1.45 -27.72
N SER A 81 10.32 -2.50 -28.26
CA SER A 81 11.23 -2.40 -29.41
C SER A 81 10.53 -1.86 -30.67
N ARG A 82 9.27 -2.23 -30.90
CA ARG A 82 8.46 -1.74 -32.04
C ARG A 82 8.03 -0.29 -31.83
N VAL A 83 7.56 0.05 -30.63
CA VAL A 83 7.13 1.41 -30.29
C VAL A 83 8.27 2.40 -30.50
N ALA A 84 9.50 2.04 -30.11
CA ALA A 84 10.70 2.83 -30.35
C ALA A 84 10.96 3.16 -31.83
N ARG A 85 10.57 2.28 -32.75
CA ARG A 85 10.81 2.44 -34.20
C ARG A 85 9.70 3.22 -34.89
N ASP A 86 8.44 2.97 -34.52
CA ASP A 86 7.29 3.45 -35.28
C ASP A 86 6.80 4.85 -34.86
N ARG A 87 7.25 5.38 -33.72
CA ARG A 87 6.75 6.66 -33.18
C ARG A 87 7.85 7.72 -32.99
N PRO A 88 7.77 8.87 -33.68
CA PRO A 88 8.79 9.93 -33.61
C PRO A 88 8.84 10.72 -32.28
N ARG A 89 7.93 10.44 -31.34
CA ARG A 89 7.91 11.02 -29.98
C ARG A 89 7.89 9.95 -28.90
N THR A 90 8.62 8.87 -29.14
CA THR A 90 8.67 7.77 -28.17
C THR A 90 9.40 8.23 -26.89
N PRO A 91 8.78 8.04 -25.71
CA PRO A 91 9.42 8.31 -24.43
C PRO A 91 10.73 7.54 -24.24
N VAL A 92 11.69 8.14 -23.51
CA VAL A 92 13.02 7.57 -23.27
C VAL A 92 13.00 6.15 -22.68
N ASN A 93 11.99 5.83 -21.88
CA ASN A 93 11.85 4.50 -21.26
C ASN A 93 11.64 3.37 -22.28
N PHE A 94 11.14 3.67 -23.49
CA PHE A 94 11.03 2.70 -24.59
C PHE A 94 12.20 2.75 -25.57
N LEU A 95 12.96 3.85 -25.60
CA LEU A 95 14.17 3.99 -26.43
C LEU A 95 15.42 3.36 -25.79
N SER A 96 15.37 3.07 -24.48
CA SER A 96 16.48 2.43 -23.76
C SER A 96 16.74 1.00 -24.26
N LEU A 97 18.02 0.57 -24.19
CA LEU A 97 18.41 -0.83 -24.42
C LEU A 97 17.78 -1.79 -23.39
N SER A 98 17.43 -1.27 -22.22
CA SER A 98 16.73 -1.99 -21.15
C SER A 98 15.40 -1.28 -20.88
N PRO A 99 14.39 -1.44 -21.74
CA PRO A 99 13.17 -0.65 -21.66
C PRO A 99 12.35 -0.99 -20.40
N TRP A 100 11.63 0.01 -19.89
CA TRP A 100 10.82 -0.13 -18.69
C TRP A 100 9.44 0.51 -18.84
N ALA A 101 8.52 0.07 -18.00
CA ALA A 101 7.22 0.69 -17.79
C ALA A 101 7.01 0.94 -16.30
N TYR A 102 5.97 1.72 -15.97
CA TYR A 102 5.65 2.04 -14.59
C TYR A 102 4.40 1.29 -14.13
N ARG A 103 4.44 0.80 -12.90
CA ARG A 103 3.25 0.38 -12.14
C ARG A 103 3.02 1.39 -11.03
N ILE A 104 1.77 1.74 -10.77
CA ILE A 104 1.44 2.69 -9.70
C ILE A 104 1.09 1.88 -8.45
N SER A 105 1.90 2.03 -7.39
CA SER A 105 1.57 1.48 -6.07
C SER A 105 0.69 2.47 -5.31
N HIS A 106 -0.37 1.95 -4.66
CA HIS A 106 -1.28 2.75 -3.84
C HIS A 106 -1.18 2.33 -2.37
N GLU A 107 -0.85 3.28 -1.48
CA GLU A 107 -0.79 3.07 -0.04
C GLU A 107 -1.55 4.22 0.68
N PRO A 108 -2.74 3.96 1.26
CA PRO A 108 -3.55 5.02 1.91
C PRO A 108 -2.87 5.69 3.11
N ALA A 109 -1.95 4.97 3.76
CA ALA A 109 -1.22 5.44 4.93
C ALA A 109 0.04 6.24 4.57
N ARG A 110 0.18 6.65 3.31
CA ARG A 110 1.37 7.34 2.80
C ARG A 110 0.95 8.55 1.96
N TYR A 111 1.79 9.57 1.97
CA TYR A 111 1.74 10.68 1.04
C TYR A 111 3.10 10.81 0.30
N PRO A 112 3.13 10.88 -1.05
CA PRO A 112 1.97 10.72 -1.95
C PRO A 112 1.39 9.30 -1.89
N ARG A 113 0.06 9.20 -2.01
CA ARG A 113 -0.66 7.91 -1.92
C ARG A 113 -0.31 7.00 -3.09
N TYR A 114 -0.16 7.60 -4.26
CA TYR A 114 0.21 6.94 -5.50
C TYR A 114 1.69 7.17 -5.77
N LEU A 115 2.40 6.09 -6.04
CA LEU A 115 3.84 6.13 -6.23
C LEU A 115 4.23 5.23 -7.41
N PRO A 116 4.77 5.81 -8.50
CA PRO A 116 5.15 5.05 -9.68
C PRO A 116 6.46 4.29 -9.44
N GLU A 117 6.46 3.00 -9.73
CA GLU A 117 7.61 2.12 -9.63
C GLU A 117 7.89 1.52 -11.01
N ALA A 118 9.13 1.67 -11.49
CA ALA A 118 9.57 1.11 -12.75
C ALA A 118 9.72 -0.42 -12.65
N TYR A 119 9.40 -1.11 -13.74
CA TYR A 119 9.72 -2.52 -13.94
C TYR A 119 10.25 -2.73 -15.35
N CYS A 120 11.25 -3.59 -15.47
CA CYS A 120 11.88 -3.86 -16.76
C CYS A 120 10.97 -4.74 -17.62
N LEU A 121 10.85 -4.39 -18.90
CA LEU A 121 10.04 -5.13 -19.86
C LEU A 121 10.78 -6.37 -20.40
N CYS A 122 12.11 -6.31 -20.43
CA CYS A 122 13.01 -7.37 -20.90
C CYS A 122 13.76 -8.02 -19.73
N LYS A 123 14.25 -9.25 -19.92
CA LYS A 123 15.16 -9.94 -18.98
C LYS A 123 16.62 -9.61 -19.32
N GLY A 124 16.98 -9.71 -20.59
CA GLY A 124 18.23 -9.25 -21.19
C GLY A 124 18.12 -7.81 -21.69
N CYS A 125 18.94 -7.44 -22.67
CA CYS A 125 18.92 -6.10 -23.27
C CYS A 125 18.80 -6.15 -24.79
N LEU A 126 18.16 -5.14 -25.37
CA LEU A 126 17.93 -4.97 -26.81
C LEU A 126 19.20 -4.49 -27.50
N THR A 127 20.14 -5.40 -27.74
CA THR A 127 21.45 -5.09 -28.35
C THR A 127 21.62 -5.69 -29.74
N GLY A 128 20.66 -6.50 -30.19
CA GLY A 128 20.65 -7.04 -31.54
C GLY A 128 20.44 -5.97 -32.62
N PRO A 129 20.88 -6.21 -33.86
CA PRO A 129 20.79 -5.26 -34.97
C PRO A 129 19.34 -4.84 -35.29
N ASN A 130 18.36 -5.71 -35.05
CA ASN A 130 16.95 -5.41 -35.23
C ASN A 130 16.22 -5.15 -33.90
N GLY A 131 16.96 -4.89 -32.82
CA GLY A 131 16.41 -4.75 -31.47
C GLY A 131 16.06 -6.09 -30.85
N GLU A 132 16.79 -7.16 -31.18
CA GLU A 132 16.66 -8.44 -30.50
C GLU A 132 17.26 -8.39 -29.09
N GLU A 133 16.63 -9.12 -28.17
CA GLU A 133 17.08 -9.29 -26.80
C GLU A 133 18.30 -10.23 -26.76
N SER A 134 19.35 -9.83 -26.06
CA SER A 134 20.58 -10.62 -25.88
C SER A 134 20.65 -11.21 -24.49
N ASP A 135 20.91 -12.52 -24.44
CA ASP A 135 21.14 -13.29 -23.21
C ASP A 135 22.53 -13.07 -22.61
N ARG A 136 23.35 -12.16 -23.14
CA ARG A 136 24.67 -11.81 -22.56
C ARG A 136 24.58 -10.72 -21.50
N PHE A 137 23.47 -9.99 -21.50
CA PHE A 137 23.21 -8.87 -20.61
C PHE A 137 21.97 -9.15 -19.78
N ARG A 138 21.75 -8.31 -18.77
CA ARG A 138 20.57 -8.33 -17.91
C ARG A 138 20.03 -6.92 -17.76
N SER A 139 18.73 -6.76 -18.03
CA SER A 139 17.99 -5.57 -17.62
C SER A 139 17.81 -5.60 -16.10
N THR A 140 18.32 -4.60 -15.41
CA THR A 140 18.28 -4.50 -13.95
C THR A 140 17.63 -3.19 -13.52
N PRO A 141 16.66 -3.19 -12.58
CA PRO A 141 16.06 -1.97 -12.08
C PRO A 141 17.08 -1.10 -11.34
N VAL A 142 17.01 0.21 -11.57
CA VAL A 142 17.83 1.21 -10.87
C VAL A 142 16.98 1.81 -9.75
N TYR A 143 17.46 1.70 -8.51
CA TYR A 143 16.76 2.16 -7.33
C TYR A 143 17.25 3.53 -6.86
N MET A 144 16.32 4.39 -6.44
CA MET A 144 16.59 5.68 -5.82
C MET A 144 15.88 5.75 -4.45
N PRO A 145 16.51 6.33 -3.42
CA PRO A 145 15.80 6.69 -2.19
C PRO A 145 14.83 7.84 -2.46
N THR A 146 13.57 7.62 -2.12
CA THR A 146 12.49 8.62 -2.28
C THR A 146 11.87 8.90 -0.93
N VAL A 147 11.80 10.19 -0.58
CA VAL A 147 11.14 10.64 0.64
C VAL A 147 9.63 10.49 0.51
N ILE A 148 8.96 10.13 1.61
CA ILE A 148 7.52 10.01 1.74
C ILE A 148 7.09 10.53 3.13
N LEU A 149 5.83 10.90 3.27
CA LEU A 149 5.21 11.13 4.57
C LEU A 149 4.38 9.90 4.94
N ARG A 150 4.69 9.28 6.07
CA ARG A 150 3.98 8.09 6.55
C ARG A 150 3.04 8.49 7.68
N ARG A 151 1.80 8.02 7.58
CA ARG A 151 0.77 8.19 8.60
C ARG A 151 1.22 7.48 9.88
N THR A 152 1.19 8.21 10.97
CA THR A 152 1.42 7.68 12.31
C THR A 152 0.12 7.11 12.91
N GLY A 153 0.25 6.22 13.89
CA GLY A 153 -0.91 5.70 14.64
C GLY A 153 -1.54 6.72 15.60
N THR A 154 -0.93 7.90 15.76
CA THR A 154 -1.39 8.96 16.66
C THR A 154 -2.33 9.92 15.95
N CYS A 155 -3.30 10.44 16.70
CA CYS A 155 -4.25 11.42 16.20
C CYS A 155 -4.24 12.67 17.08
N VAL A 156 -4.08 13.82 16.44
CA VAL A 156 -4.04 15.13 17.09
C VAL A 156 -5.18 15.95 16.52
N GLY A 157 -6.08 16.44 17.39
CA GLY A 157 -7.24 17.22 16.96
C GLY A 157 -8.18 16.48 15.98
N GLY A 158 -8.23 15.14 16.06
CA GLY A 158 -9.05 14.31 15.16
C GLY A 158 -8.44 14.05 13.78
N ARG A 159 -7.18 14.46 13.55
CA ARG A 159 -6.44 14.15 12.32
C ARG A 159 -5.21 13.30 12.58
N HIS A 160 -4.82 12.48 11.61
CA HIS A 160 -3.60 11.70 11.68
C HIS A 160 -2.36 12.60 11.65
N SER A 161 -1.36 12.32 12.49
CA SER A 161 -0.03 12.92 12.31
C SER A 161 0.79 12.15 11.26
N TYR A 162 1.76 12.82 10.66
CA TYR A 162 2.62 12.29 9.61
C TYR A 162 4.09 12.49 9.96
N THR A 163 4.93 11.51 9.60
CA THR A 163 6.39 11.56 9.79
C THR A 163 7.10 11.28 8.48
N GLU A 164 8.26 11.89 8.31
CA GLU A 164 9.16 11.59 7.20
C GLU A 164 9.64 10.13 7.24
N SER A 165 9.71 9.49 6.07
CA SER A 165 10.29 8.16 5.87
C SER A 165 10.89 8.09 4.46
N TYR A 166 11.87 7.21 4.26
CA TYR A 166 12.44 6.95 2.94
C TYR A 166 12.06 5.56 2.46
N VAL A 167 11.74 5.46 1.18
CA VAL A 167 11.49 4.18 0.50
C VAL A 167 12.38 4.07 -0.72
N SER A 168 12.83 2.86 -1.02
CA SER A 168 13.59 2.58 -2.24
C SER A 168 12.62 2.27 -3.38
N ILE A 169 12.72 3.03 -4.47
CA ILE A 169 11.84 2.88 -5.64
C ILE A 169 12.68 2.69 -6.88
N ALA A 170 12.29 1.73 -7.72
CA ALA A 170 12.86 1.62 -9.05
C ALA A 170 12.41 2.81 -9.91
N VAL A 171 13.36 3.62 -10.38
CA VAL A 171 13.09 4.80 -11.23
C VAL A 171 13.25 4.51 -12.72
N GLY A 172 13.90 3.40 -13.06
CA GLY A 172 14.09 2.95 -14.43
C GLY A 172 14.83 1.62 -14.46
N CYS A 173 15.27 1.21 -15.65
CA CYS A 173 16.10 0.02 -15.84
C CYS A 173 17.38 0.37 -16.59
N THR A 174 18.45 -0.34 -16.23
CA THR A 174 19.76 -0.25 -16.88
C THR A 174 20.20 -1.61 -17.41
N CYS A 175 21.11 -1.60 -18.37
CA CYS A 175 21.68 -2.80 -18.97
C CYS A 175 23.05 -3.11 -18.36
N VAL A 176 23.20 -4.29 -17.77
CA VAL A 176 24.48 -4.74 -17.19
C VAL A 176 24.94 -6.06 -17.82
N PRO A 177 26.25 -6.30 -17.94
CA PRO A 177 26.75 -7.60 -18.39
C PRO A 177 26.41 -8.69 -17.36
N LEU A 178 26.09 -9.91 -17.83
CA LEU A 178 25.95 -11.05 -16.94
C LEU A 178 27.31 -11.45 -16.37
N LEU A 179 27.42 -11.45 -15.04
CA LEU A 179 28.60 -11.95 -14.34
C LEU A 179 28.58 -13.49 -14.35
N GLU A 180 29.74 -14.13 -14.47
CA GLU A 180 29.89 -15.60 -14.57
C GLU A 180 29.14 -16.39 -13.49
N ARG A 181 28.94 -15.80 -12.29
CA ARG A 181 28.21 -16.45 -11.17
C ARG A 181 26.71 -16.60 -11.43
N ASP A 182 26.10 -15.72 -12.21
CA ASP A 182 24.67 -15.79 -12.57
C ASP A 182 24.36 -16.90 -13.57
N ARG A 183 25.38 -17.45 -14.25
CA ARG A 183 25.24 -18.57 -15.20
C ARG A 183 25.07 -19.93 -14.50
N LYS A 184 25.43 -20.02 -13.21
CA LYS A 184 25.50 -21.27 -12.45
C LYS A 184 24.29 -21.55 -11.54
N THR A 185 23.18 -20.84 -11.71
CA THR A 185 21.89 -21.22 -11.12
C THR A 185 21.00 -21.88 -12.18
N PRO A 186 21.12 -23.21 -12.38
CA PRO A 186 20.12 -23.94 -13.14
C PRO A 186 18.76 -23.79 -12.47
N LYS A 187 17.71 -23.63 -13.28
CA LYS A 187 16.31 -23.75 -12.87
C LYS A 187 16.09 -25.13 -12.24
N SER A 188 16.22 -25.25 -10.93
CA SER A 188 15.79 -26.45 -10.21
C SER A 188 14.28 -26.42 -10.10
N ASN A 189 13.59 -27.12 -11.00
CA ASN A 189 12.20 -27.53 -10.79
C ASN A 189 12.12 -28.34 -9.49
N PRO A 190 11.27 -27.98 -8.51
CA PRO A 190 11.06 -28.83 -7.35
C PRO A 190 10.08 -29.94 -7.75
N SER A 191 10.60 -31.01 -8.35
CA SER A 191 9.87 -32.28 -8.46
C SER A 191 10.22 -33.14 -7.25
N GLY A 192 9.23 -33.31 -6.37
CA GLY A 192 9.04 -34.47 -5.49
C GLY A 192 10.20 -34.96 -4.63
N LYS A 193 10.11 -34.74 -3.32
CA LYS A 193 9.69 -35.78 -2.35
C LYS A 193 9.62 -35.18 -0.95
N ARG A 194 8.41 -35.21 -0.39
CA ARG A 194 8.10 -34.95 1.01
C ARG A 194 8.65 -36.14 1.81
N VAL A 195 9.79 -35.98 2.47
CA VAL A 195 10.22 -36.91 3.54
C VAL A 195 10.01 -36.19 4.86
N THR A 196 8.95 -36.61 5.53
CA THR A 196 8.67 -36.31 6.93
C THR A 196 9.74 -36.93 7.81
N SER A 197 10.31 -36.16 8.74
CA SER A 197 10.92 -36.74 9.94
C SER A 197 10.43 -35.97 11.16
N LYS A 198 9.62 -36.65 11.98
CA LYS A 198 9.15 -36.19 13.28
C LYS A 198 10.25 -36.41 14.32
N ASN A 199 10.42 -35.40 15.16
CA ASN A 199 10.80 -35.40 16.57
C ASN A 199 11.85 -36.40 17.10
N ALA A 200 12.93 -35.87 17.65
CA ALA A 200 13.50 -36.39 18.89
C ALA A 200 14.09 -35.24 19.73
N VAL A 201 13.58 -35.15 20.95
CA VAL A 201 14.03 -34.33 22.07
C VAL A 201 15.37 -34.88 22.60
N SER A 202 16.32 -34.01 22.98
CA SER A 202 16.85 -33.93 24.36
C SER A 202 18.16 -33.15 24.46
N SER A 203 18.17 -32.30 25.48
CA SER A 203 19.25 -31.63 26.20
C SER A 203 20.70 -32.09 25.98
N THR A 204 21.65 -31.15 25.97
CA THR A 204 22.56 -30.97 27.13
C THR A 204 23.23 -29.59 27.12
N PHE A 205 23.11 -28.93 28.26
CA PHE A 205 23.82 -27.72 28.66
C PHE A 205 25.27 -28.10 29.01
N ARG A 206 26.29 -27.46 28.42
CA ARG A 206 27.66 -27.44 28.99
C ARG A 206 28.29 -26.07 28.82
N LYS A 207 28.43 -25.44 29.98
CA LYS A 207 29.19 -24.23 30.30
C LYS A 207 30.68 -24.59 30.36
N ASN A 208 31.56 -23.67 29.96
CA ASN A 208 32.98 -23.45 30.32
C ASN A 208 33.42 -22.28 29.42
N GLN A 209 33.59 -21.02 29.83
CA GLN A 209 34.49 -20.43 30.84
C GLN A 209 35.90 -21.04 30.83
N MET A 210 36.87 -20.30 30.28
CA MET A 210 38.18 -20.14 30.91
C MET A 210 38.95 -18.97 30.28
N ASN A 211 39.50 -18.14 31.17
CA ASN A 211 40.64 -17.23 31.06
C ASN A 211 40.70 -16.20 29.93
#